data_AF-A0A653CZD7-F1
#
_entry.id   AF-A0A653CZD7-F1
#
_cell.length_a   1.000
_cell.length_b   1.000
_cell.length_c   1.000
_cell.angle_alpha   90.00
_cell.angle_beta   90.00
_cell.angle_gamma   90.00
#
_symmetry.space_group_name_H-M   'P 1'
#
loop_
_entity.id
_entity.type
_entity.pdbx_description
1 polymer ?
#
loop_
_entity_poly.entity_id
_entity_poly.type
_entity_poly.pdbx_seq_one_letter_code
_entity_poly.pdbx_strand_id
1 'polypeptide(L)'
;MPFAQRFVEPRLAGRVRLFDEAGRPRVNDGELEAVTNGTLCNALRQLASLVAAADGIFDELADELKRVHGRSQQVRVRIEVLAGKVDQFDPKAVSV
;
A
#
# COMPACT_ATOMS: atom_id res chain seq x y z
N MET A 1 -28.80 34.42 8.36
CA MET A 1 -29.60 33.18 8.26
C MET A 1 -28.87 32.09 9.06
N PRO A 2 -29.51 31.35 9.98
CA PRO A 2 -28.84 30.26 10.69
C PRO A 2 -28.63 29.10 9.72
N PHE A 3 -27.40 28.58 9.65
CA PHE A 3 -27.07 27.45 8.79
C PHE A 3 -27.75 26.17 9.30
N ALA A 4 -28.26 25.34 8.38
CA ALA A 4 -28.85 24.06 8.72
C ALA A 4 -27.79 23.15 9.37
N GLN A 5 -27.97 22.84 10.65
CA GLN A 5 -27.08 21.97 11.39
C GLN A 5 -27.26 20.55 10.86
N ARG A 6 -26.23 20.01 10.20
CA ARG A 6 -26.22 18.62 9.71
C ARG A 6 -25.53 17.76 10.77
N PHE A 7 -26.28 16.85 11.37
CA PHE A 7 -25.74 15.86 12.31
C PHE A 7 -25.78 14.48 11.66
N VAL A 8 -24.68 13.73 11.78
CA VAL A 8 -24.57 12.36 11.27
C VAL A 8 -24.60 11.44 12.48
N GLU A 9 -25.65 10.63 12.57
CA GLU A 9 -25.78 9.61 13.61
C GLU A 9 -25.32 8.24 13.08
N PRO A 10 -24.53 7.49 13.85
CA PRO A 10 -24.10 6.15 13.46
C PRO A 10 -25.28 5.17 13.54
N ARG A 11 -25.75 4.67 12.39
CA ARG A 11 -26.87 3.71 12.32
C ARG A 11 -26.48 2.24 12.29
N LEU A 12 -25.23 1.93 11.91
CA LEU A 12 -24.75 0.56 11.68
C LEU A 12 -23.39 0.31 12.35
N ALA A 13 -23.23 0.76 13.60
CA ALA A 13 -22.00 0.54 14.37
C ALA A 13 -21.82 -0.91 14.86
N GLY A 14 -22.83 -1.77 14.68
CA GLY A 14 -22.78 -3.17 15.11
C GLY A 14 -23.92 -4.00 14.51
N ARG A 15 -23.94 -5.29 14.83
CA ARG A 15 -24.96 -6.25 14.36
C ARG A 15 -26.31 -6.11 15.08
N VAL A 16 -26.36 -5.35 16.17
CA VAL A 16 -27.56 -5.15 17.01
C VAL A 16 -28.13 -3.76 16.73
N ARG A 17 -29.46 -3.68 16.52
CA ARG A 17 -30.15 -2.40 16.44
C ARG A 17 -30.13 -1.74 17.81
N LEU A 18 -29.48 -0.58 17.90
CA LEU A 18 -29.29 0.18 19.13
C LEU A 18 -30.55 0.93 19.57
N PHE A 19 -31.47 1.16 18.63
CA PHE A 19 -32.76 1.81 18.87
C PHE A 19 -33.90 0.90 18.40
N ASP A 20 -35.03 0.98 19.09
CA ASP A 20 -36.28 0.36 18.64
C ASP A 20 -36.92 1.17 17.48
N GLU A 21 -38.00 0.67 16.90
CA GLU A 21 -38.71 1.37 15.81
C GLU A 21 -39.39 2.67 16.27
N ALA A 22 -39.49 2.90 17.58
CA ALA A 22 -40.02 4.10 18.21
C ALA A 22 -38.91 5.10 18.63
N GLY A 23 -37.64 4.83 18.30
CA GLY A 23 -36.50 5.70 18.60
C GLY A 23 -36.00 5.63 20.05
N ARG A 24 -36.42 4.65 20.86
CA ARG A 24 -35.92 4.46 22.22
C ARG A 24 -34.61 3.66 22.22
N PRO A 25 -33.60 4.08 22.99
CA PRO A 25 -32.35 3.34 23.11
C PRO A 25 -32.61 1.97 23.76
N ARG A 26 -32.04 0.92 23.16
CA ARG A 26 -32.06 -0.46 23.67
C ARG A 26 -30.82 -0.82 24.48
N VAL A 27 -29.85 0.09 24.50
CA VAL A 27 -28.53 -0.05 25.13
C VAL A 27 -28.42 0.94 26.28
N ASN A 28 -27.70 0.56 27.33
CA ASN A 28 -27.47 1.41 28.50
C ASN A 28 -26.45 2.51 28.17
N ASP A 29 -26.39 3.56 29.00
CA ASP A 29 -25.44 4.66 28.85
C ASP A 29 -23.99 4.15 28.74
N GLY A 30 -23.28 4.60 27.70
CA GLY A 30 -21.87 4.24 27.44
C GLY A 30 -21.63 2.99 26.59
N GLU A 31 -22.62 2.11 26.39
CA GLU A 31 -22.43 0.90 25.55
C GLU A 31 -22.20 1.24 24.07
N LEU A 32 -22.88 2.26 23.54
CA LEU A 32 -22.66 2.74 22.17
C LEU A 32 -21.25 3.30 22.00
N GLU A 33 -20.80 4.12 22.95
CA GLU A 33 -19.44 4.69 22.94
C GLU A 33 -18.39 3.59 22.98
N ALA A 34 -18.59 2.56 23.79
CA ALA A 34 -17.71 1.40 23.87
C ALA A 34 -17.65 0.62 22.55
N VAL A 35 -18.80 0.34 21.92
CA VAL A 35 -18.87 -0.37 20.63
C VAL A 35 -18.24 0.46 19.51
N THR A 36 -18.52 1.76 19.45
CA THR A 36 -17.92 2.66 18.45
C THR A 36 -16.41 2.74 18.63
N ASN A 37 -15.92 2.91 19.86
CA ASN A 37 -14.49 2.96 20.14
C ASN A 37 -13.81 1.62 19.82
N GLY A 38 -14.42 0.49 20.17
CA GLY A 38 -13.93 -0.84 19.81
C GLY A 38 -13.86 -1.05 18.30
N THR A 39 -14.89 -0.60 17.57
CA THR A 39 -14.93 -0.66 16.10
C THR A 39 -13.84 0.19 15.48
N LEU A 40 -13.65 1.42 15.97
CA LEU A 40 -12.59 2.32 15.52
C LEU A 40 -11.19 1.74 15.79
N CYS A 41 -10.95 1.25 17.00
CA CYS A 41 -9.69 0.61 17.36
C CYS A 41 -9.38 -0.59 16.48
N ASN A 42 -10.40 -1.41 16.16
CA ASN A 42 -10.23 -2.56 15.28
C ASN A 42 -9.96 -2.14 13.83
N ALA A 43 -10.65 -1.12 13.33
CA ALA A 43 -10.36 -0.56 12.02
C ALA A 43 -8.92 -0.02 11.93
N LEU A 44 -8.44 0.68 12.96
CA LEU A 44 -7.04 1.14 13.04
C LEU A 44 -6.05 -0.02 13.06
N ARG A 45 -6.33 -1.10 13.80
CA ARG A 45 -5.48 -2.31 13.80
C ARG A 45 -5.46 -2.99 12.42
N GLN A 46 -6.61 -3.06 11.74
CA GLN A 46 -6.68 -3.60 10.38
C GLN A 46 -5.88 -2.76 9.39
N LEU A 47 -5.97 -1.42 9.47
CA LEU A 47 -5.16 -0.52 8.65
C LEU A 47 -3.67 -0.67 8.95
N ALA A 48 -3.27 -0.80 10.22
CA ALA A 48 -1.87 -1.04 10.58
C ALA A 48 -1.35 -2.37 10.01
N SER A 49 -2.16 -3.43 10.08
CA SER A 49 -1.83 -4.73 9.46
C SER A 49 -1.69 -4.63 7.94
N LEU A 50 -2.53 -3.82 7.29
CA LEU A 50 -2.47 -3.60 5.85
C LEU A 50 -1.19 -2.85 5.46
N VAL A 51 -0.80 -1.82 6.22
CA VAL A 51 0.45 -1.09 6.00
C VAL A 51 1.65 -2.02 6.14
N ALA A 52 1.70 -2.84 7.19
CA ALA A 52 2.79 -3.80 7.38
C ALA A 52 2.91 -4.81 6.21
N ALA A 53 1.77 -5.27 5.68
CA ALA A 53 1.78 -6.13 4.50
C ALA A 53 2.25 -5.39 3.23
N ALA A 54 1.84 -4.13 3.06
CA ALA A 54 2.27 -3.29 1.94
C ALA A 54 3.78 -3.03 1.98
N ASP A 55 4.34 -2.72 3.16
CA ASP A 55 5.77 -2.51 3.36
C ASP A 55 6.56 -3.77 2.94
N GLY A 56 6.12 -4.96 3.38
CA GLY A 56 6.75 -6.22 2.97
C GLY A 56 6.77 -6.44 1.46
N ILE A 57 5.64 -6.16 0.78
CA ILE A 57 5.56 -6.25 -0.70
C ILE A 57 6.53 -5.27 -1.37
N PHE A 58 6.60 -4.02 -0.88
CA PHE A 58 7.47 -3.02 -1.47
C PHE A 58 8.95 -3.29 -1.24
N ASP A 59 9.32 -3.86 -0.09
CA ASP A 59 10.69 -4.29 0.18
C ASP A 59 11.14 -5.41 -0.77
N GLU A 60 10.29 -6.43 -0.96
CA GLU A 60 10.56 -7.52 -1.91
C GLU A 60 10.71 -7.01 -3.34
N LEU A 61 9.81 -6.13 -3.79
CA LEU A 61 9.88 -5.50 -5.11
C LEU A 61 11.14 -4.64 -5.28
N ALA A 62 11.51 -3.88 -4.25
CA ALA A 62 12.71 -3.05 -4.29
C ALA A 62 13.97 -3.90 -4.45
N ASP A 63 14.05 -5.05 -3.77
CA ASP A 63 15.18 -5.96 -3.87
C ASP A 63 15.24 -6.66 -5.23
N GLU A 64 14.10 -7.06 -5.79
CA GLU A 64 14.07 -7.61 -7.15
C GLU A 64 14.50 -6.56 -8.19
N LEU A 65 14.01 -5.32 -8.08
CA LEU A 65 14.42 -4.21 -8.95
C LEU A 65 15.92 -3.91 -8.85
N LYS A 66 16.51 -3.94 -7.65
CA LYS A 66 17.97 -3.78 -7.47
C LYS A 66 18.74 -4.88 -8.20
N ARG A 67 18.28 -6.14 -8.13
CA ARG A 67 18.91 -7.27 -8.84
C ARG A 67 18.84 -7.10 -10.35
N VAL A 68 17.67 -6.74 -10.88
CA VAL A 68 17.49 -6.46 -12.31
C VAL A 68 18.37 -5.30 -12.75
N HIS A 69 18.39 -4.20 -11.99
CA HIS A 69 19.24 -3.06 -12.26
C HIS A 69 20.72 -3.44 -12.32
N GLY A 70 21.23 -4.19 -11.33
CA GLY A 70 22.61 -4.65 -11.30
C GLY A 70 22.99 -5.49 -12.52
N ARG A 71 22.10 -6.41 -12.94
CA ARG A 71 22.30 -7.20 -14.16
C ARG A 71 22.31 -6.34 -15.41
N SER A 72 21.37 -5.41 -15.54
CA SER A 72 21.29 -4.49 -16.68
C SER A 72 22.54 -3.61 -16.78
N GLN A 73 23.08 -3.13 -15.65
CA GLN A 73 24.33 -2.38 -15.62
C GLN A 73 25.52 -3.22 -16.11
N GLN A 74 25.66 -4.46 -15.64
CA GLN A 74 26.72 -5.35 -16.10
C GLN A 74 26.63 -5.63 -17.61
N VAL A 75 25.42 -5.85 -18.12
CA VAL A 75 25.19 -6.05 -19.56
C VAL A 75 25.55 -4.79 -20.33
N ARG A 76 25.12 -3.61 -19.86
CA ARG A 76 25.45 -2.33 -20.50
C ARG A 76 26.97 -2.14 -20.65
N VAL A 77 27.72 -2.36 -19.56
CA VAL A 77 29.20 -2.26 -19.59
C VAL A 77 29.80 -3.25 -20.59
N ARG A 78 29.31 -4.49 -20.64
CA ARG A 78 29.81 -5.48 -21.62
C ARG A 78 29.52 -5.07 -23.05
N ILE A 79 28.36 -4.48 -23.32
CA ILE A 79 27.99 -3.95 -24.63
C ILE A 79 28.92 -2.79 -25.02
N GLU A 80 29.20 -1.85 -24.12
CA GLU A 80 30.12 -0.73 -24.36
C GLU A 80 31.54 -1.22 -24.69
N VAL A 81 32.05 -2.19 -23.93
CA VAL A 81 33.36 -2.80 -24.18
C VAL A 81 33.39 -3.53 -25.54
N LEU A 82 32.32 -4.27 -25.86
CA LEU A 82 32.23 -4.98 -27.14
C LEU A 82 32.17 -4.01 -28.32
N ALA A 83 31.37 -2.94 -28.22
CA ALA A 83 31.28 -1.90 -29.24
C ALA A 83 32.66 -1.28 -29.50
N GLY A 84 33.39 -0.91 -28.44
CA GLY A 84 34.74 -0.38 -28.58
C GLY A 84 35.72 -1.34 -29.26
N LYS A 85 35.60 -2.65 -29.02
CA LYS A 85 36.42 -3.67 -29.72
C LYS A 85 36.06 -3.81 -31.18
N VAL A 86 34.77 -3.71 -31.53
CA VAL A 86 34.29 -3.76 -32.91
C VAL A 86 34.75 -2.53 -33.68
N ASP A 87 34.69 -1.33 -33.07
CA ASP A 87 35.14 -0.09 -33.70
C ASP A 87 36.66 -0.07 -33.97
N GLN A 88 37.44 -0.72 -33.11
CA GLN A 88 38.90 -0.84 -33.26
C GLN A 88 39.33 -1.99 -34.18
N PHE A 89 38.39 -2.82 -34.65
CA PHE A 89 38.70 -3.99 -35.46
C PHE A 89 39.09 -3.57 -36.89
N ASP A 90 40.35 -3.80 -37.27
CA ASP A 90 40.83 -3.64 -38.65
C ASP A 90 40.87 -4.99 -39.40
N PRO A 91 39.93 -5.25 -40.32
CA PRO A 91 39.88 -6.50 -41.08
C PRO A 91 41.05 -6.69 -42.05
N LYS A 92 41.83 -5.66 -42.38
CA LYS A 92 43.00 -5.78 -43.29
C LYS A 92 44.29 -6.16 -42.56
N ALA A 93 44.31 -6.08 -41.24
CA ALA A 93 45.45 -6.49 -40.42
C ALA A 93 45.62 -8.01 -40.34
N VAL A 94 44.57 -8.79 -40.66
CA VAL A 94 44.62 -10.24 -40.73
C VAL A 94 45.00 -10.64 -42.16
N SER A 95 46.28 -10.86 -42.42
CA SER A 95 46.76 -11.45 -43.67
C SER A 95 46.37 -12.93 -43.72
N VAL A 96 45.58 -13.32 -44.72
CA VAL A 96 45.36 -14.73 -45.13
C VAL A 96 46.54 -15.21 -45.96
#